data_AF-A0A3D4CDV3-F1
#
_entry.id   AF-A0A3D4CDV3-F1
#
_cell.length_a   1.000
_cell.length_b   1.000
_cell.length_c   1.000
_cell.angle_alpha   90.00
_cell.angle_beta   90.00
_cell.angle_gamma   90.00
#
_symmetry.space_group_name_H-M   'P 1'
#
loop_
_entity.id
_entity.type
_entity.pdbx_description
1 polymer ?
#
loop_
_entity_poly.entity_id
_entity_poly.type
_entity_poly.pdbx_seq_one_letter_code
_entity_poly.pdbx_strand_id
1 'polypeptide(L)' 'MDFELISTEDLYEDDDVVVIRRTGKAFNAVVDNIDVAIKNEDGDITNIVELKSKIVKYI' A
#
# COMPACT_ATOMS: atom_id res chain seq x y z
N MET A 1 7.53 13.64 3.15
CA MET A 1 8.03 13.28 1.80
C MET A 1 6.79 13.21 0.92
N ASP A 2 6.76 13.94 -0.19
CA ASP A 2 5.64 13.83 -1.15
C ASP A 2 5.71 12.45 -1.80
N PHE A 3 4.69 11.64 -1.54
CA PHE A 3 4.45 10.38 -2.23
C PHE A 3 3.21 10.58 -3.10
N GLU A 4 3.39 10.50 -4.41
CA GLU A 4 2.30 10.57 -5.38
C GLU A 4 1.81 9.15 -5.65
N LEU A 5 0.58 8.85 -5.26
CA LEU A 5 -0.04 7.54 -5.52
C LEU A 5 -0.35 7.41 -7.02
N ILE A 6 0.16 6.36 -7.65
CA ILE A 6 -0.09 6.05 -9.06
C ILE A 6 -1.19 4.99 -9.18
N SER A 7 -1.10 3.92 -8.39
CA SER A 7 -2.08 2.83 -8.41
C SER A 7 -2.14 2.09 -7.09
N THR A 8 -3.29 1.49 -6.83
CA THR A 8 -3.55 0.61 -5.69
C THR A 8 -4.26 -0.65 -6.21
N GLU A 9 -3.89 -1.80 -5.67
CA GLU A 9 -4.46 -3.10 -5.98
C GLU A 9 -4.59 -3.94 -4.70
N ASP A 10 -5.76 -4.55 -4.49
CA ASP A 10 -5.98 -5.48 -3.38
C ASP A 10 -5.48 -6.86 -3.80
N LEU A 11 -4.46 -7.36 -3.10
CA LEU A 11 -3.85 -8.67 -3.38
C LEU A 11 -4.54 -9.81 -2.65
N TYR A 12 -5.11 -9.51 -1.49
CA TYR A 12 -5.84 -10.44 -0.64
C TYR A 12 -6.80 -9.65 0.27
N GLU A 13 -7.98 -10.19 0.49
CA GLU A 13 -8.96 -9.63 1.42
C GLU A 13 -9.64 -10.76 2.22
N ASP A 14 -9.75 -10.52 3.52
CA ASP A 14 -10.47 -11.32 4.51
C ASP A 14 -11.25 -10.38 5.43
N ASP A 15 -12.08 -10.89 6.34
CA ASP A 15 -12.95 -10.08 7.21
C ASP A 15 -12.16 -9.07 8.07
N ASP A 16 -10.98 -9.47 8.57
CA ASP A 16 -10.18 -8.64 9.46
C ASP A 16 -9.05 -7.85 8.76
N VAL A 17 -8.65 -8.26 7.55
CA VAL A 17 -7.38 -7.80 6.94
C VAL A 17 -7.48 -7.68 5.41
N VAL A 18 -6.85 -6.64 4.86
CA VAL A 18 -6.60 -6.50 3.42
C VAL A 18 -5.10 -6.34 3.16
N VAL A 19 -4.55 -7.12 2.23
CA VAL A 19 -3.18 -6.94 1.74
C VAL A 19 -3.25 -6.10 0.47
N ILE A 20 -2.58 -4.96 0.48
CA ILE A 20 -2.67 -3.96 -0.58
C ILE A 20 -1.29 -3.78 -1.22
N ARG A 21 -1.24 -3.78 -2.54
CA ARG A 21 -0.09 -3.29 -3.30
C ARG A 21 -0.34 -1.84 -3.71
N ARG A 22 0.58 -0.95 -3.34
CA ARG A 22 0.56 0.45 -3.82
C ARG A 22 1.78 0.71 -4.68
N THR A 23 1.57 1.33 -5.83
CA THR A 23 2.65 1.88 -6.63
C THR A 23 2.53 3.39 -6.58
N GLY A 24 3.64 4.06 -6.28
CA GLY A 24 3.68 5.51 -6.29
C GLY A 24 5.03 6.05 -6.71
N LYS A 25 5.12 7.36 -6.78
CA LYS A 25 6.33 8.09 -7.07
C LYS A 25 6.79 8.80 -5.81
N ALA A 26 8.03 8.53 -5.41
CA ALA A 26 8.72 9.25 -4.36
C ALA A 26 9.96 9.92 -4.96
N PHE A 27 10.01 11.25 -4.93
CA PHE A 27 11.08 12.04 -5.55
C PHE A 27 11.28 11.68 -7.04
N ASN A 28 12.42 11.08 -7.39
CA ASN A 28 12.79 10.64 -8.73
C ASN A 28 12.71 9.11 -8.90
N ALA A 29 11.91 8.41 -8.10
CA ALA A 29 11.77 6.96 -8.18
C ALA A 29 10.31 6.53 -8.18
N VAL A 30 10.02 5.48 -8.95
CA VAL A 30 8.80 4.67 -8.82
C VAL A 30 9.05 3.61 -7.76
N VAL A 31 8.17 3.54 -6.79
CA VAL A 31 8.25 2.65 -5.62
C VAL A 31 6.99 1.79 -5.58
N ASP A 32 7.20 0.49 -5.36
CA ASP A 32 6.14 -0.45 -5.02
C ASP A 32 6.19 -0.72 -3.52
N ASN A 33 5.03 -0.66 -2.88
CA ASN A 33 4.80 -0.97 -1.49
C ASN A 33 3.83 -2.15 -1.38
N ILE A 34 4.05 -3.01 -0.39
CA ILE A 34 3.10 -4.00 0.08
C ILE A 34 2.74 -3.62 1.51
N ASP A 35 1.46 -3.37 1.72
CA ASP A 35 0.90 -2.93 2.98
C ASP A 35 -0.16 -3.91 3.45
N VAL A 36 -0.41 -3.91 4.76
CA VAL A 36 -1.50 -4.63 5.38
C VAL A 36 -2.40 -3.63 6.07
N ALA A 37 -3.66 -3.58 5.65
CA ALA A 37 -4.72 -2.82 6.29
C ALA A 37 -5.48 -3.73 7.27
N ILE A 38 -5.73 -3.24 8.47
CA ILE A 38 -6.50 -3.93 9.51
C ILE A 38 -7.91 -3.30 9.55
N LYS A 39 -8.93 -4.15 9.46
CA LYS A 39 -10.34 -3.76 9.52
C LYS A 39 -10.89 -3.91 10.93
N ASN A 40 -11.87 -3.08 11.29
CA ASN A 40 -12.70 -3.31 12.47
C ASN A 40 -13.90 -4.21 12.14
N GLU A 41 -14.76 -4.48 13.13
CA GLU A 41 -15.97 -5.29 12.97
C GLU A 41 -16.97 -4.73 11.94
N ASP A 42 -16.90 -3.43 11.62
CA ASP A 42 -17.73 -2.77 10.61
C ASP A 42 -17.13 -2.85 9.19
N GLY A 43 -15.93 -3.40 9.05
CA GLY A 43 -15.17 -3.47 7.79
C GLY A 43 -14.35 -2.22 7.46
N ASP A 44 -14.35 -1.21 8.34
CA ASP A 44 -13.57 0.01 8.14
C ASP A 44 -12.08 -0.21 8.44
N ILE A 45 -11.21 0.34 7.58
CA ILE A 45 -9.77 0.31 7.79
C ILE A 45 -9.40 1.22 8.97
N THR A 46 -8.86 0.63 10.03
CA THR A 46 -8.42 1.35 11.23
C THR A 46 -6.91 1.60 11.28
N ASN A 47 -6.13 0.76 10.59
CA ASN A 47 -4.68 0.86 10.57
C ASN A 47 -4.12 0.33 9.25
N ILE A 48 -2.99 0.89 8.79
CA ILE A 48 -2.25 0.42 7.63
C ILE A 48 -0.78 0.31 8.03
N VAL A 49 -0.21 -0.88 7.89
CA VAL A 49 1.19 -1.18 8.20
C VAL A 49 1.92 -1.49 6.90
N GLU A 50 2.96 -0.71 6.60
CA GLU A 50 3.86 -1.03 5.50
C GLU A 50 4.74 -2.24 5.87
N LEU A 51 4.65 -3.30 5.07
CA LEU A 51 5.48 -4.49 5.25
C LEU A 51 6.75 -4.44 4.42
N LYS A 52 6.64 -3.92 3.20
CA LYS A 52 7.73 -3.92 2.25
C LYS A 52 7.65 -2.73 1.33
N SER A 53 8.81 -2.16 1.04
CA SER A 53 8.99 -1.14 0.01
C SER A 53 10.12 -1.55 -0.93
N LYS A 54 9.96 -1.29 -2.22
CA LYS A 54 10.94 -1.57 -3.26
C LYS A 54 10.93 -0.49 -4.33
N ILE A 55 12.09 0.09 -4.62
CA ILE A 55 12.29 0.93 -5.81
C ILE A 55 12.21 0.04 -7.06
N VAL A 56 11.29 0.37 -7.96
CA VAL A 56 11.07 -0.35 -9.23
C VAL A 56 11.88 0.29 -10.35
N LYS A 57 11.98 1.62 -10.37
CA LYS A 57 12.66 2.38 -11.43
C LYS A 57 13.03 3.79 -10.95
N TYR A 58 14.18 4.31 -11.39
CA TYR A 58 14.50 5.75 -11.30
C TYR A 58 14.00 6.49 -12.56
N ILE A 59 13.52 7.72 -12.36
CA ILE A 59 12.99 8.64 -13.37
C ILE A 59 14.00 9.76 -13.61
#